data_AF-A0A9W6YD05-F1
#
_entry.id   AF-A0A9W6YD05-F1
#
_cell.length_a   1.000
_cell.length_b   1.000
_cell.length_c   1.000
_cell.angle_alpha   90.00
_cell.angle_beta   90.00
_cell.angle_gamma   90.00
#
_symmetry.space_group_name_H-M   'P 1'
#
loop_
_entity.id
_entity.type
_entity.pdbx_description
1 polymer ?
#
loop_
_entity_poly.entity_id
_entity_poly.type
_entity_poly.pdbx_seq_one_letter_code
_entity_poly.pdbx_strand_id
1 'polypeptide(L)'
;MTQLVLLLLSRYKPEKKEQVPSFDELQRELETEILELFGRVNCNAFSVANDVTNAAVGIGMFPEGALFNHDCDPNCVVSFNEREMRVHVVRDVEVGEELTVSYVELMQSTKARRKELKESYFFDCECKRCQAAIAGQMNEDWYLDGFQCSSKDCESFGGVVVMDTSFDGGFVASCKRCGVARSSEEILAYEREIESLDVPKADSEAMMWEKYQRKWEIGMNQLRLHPRNTRVAALARDIGNFLLDTTSSELHALQFFLAELHAVEWLLPKTKLPSRGLLHFQIGKLLFDEASSGVSMLPVKQADRVKQAAKHLQEALSVYVLIPTFLSCRQLVY
;
A
#
# COMPACT_ATOMS: atom_id res chain seq x y z
N MET A 1 -10.43 -32.44 -9.54
CA MET A 1 -10.16 -33.00 -8.19
C MET A 1 -10.06 -34.52 -8.20
N THR A 2 -11.02 -35.25 -8.80
CA THR A 2 -11.07 -36.72 -8.81
C THR A 2 -9.80 -37.41 -9.34
N GLN A 3 -9.15 -36.86 -10.38
CA GLN A 3 -7.89 -37.41 -10.90
C GLN A 3 -6.69 -37.21 -9.96
N LEU A 4 -6.66 -36.13 -9.17
CA LEU A 4 -5.59 -35.86 -8.20
C LEU A 4 -5.71 -36.82 -7.00
N VAL A 5 -6.94 -37.04 -6.54
CA VAL A 5 -7.30 -38.02 -5.50
C VAL A 5 -6.86 -39.43 -5.90
N LEU A 6 -7.16 -39.87 -7.13
CA LEU A 6 -6.73 -41.18 -7.65
C LEU A 6 -5.20 -41.34 -7.72
N LEU A 7 -4.48 -40.27 -8.07
CA LEU A 7 -3.02 -40.25 -8.10
C LEU A 7 -2.40 -40.35 -6.69
N LEU A 8 -2.96 -39.64 -5.71
CA LEU A 8 -2.51 -39.70 -4.31
C LEU A 8 -2.81 -41.06 -3.68
N LEU A 9 -4.00 -41.62 -3.91
CA LEU A 9 -4.38 -42.96 -3.45
C LEU A 9 -3.53 -44.07 -4.08
N SER A 10 -3.14 -43.94 -5.36
CA SER A 10 -2.24 -44.91 -6.02
C SER A 10 -0.82 -44.96 -5.42
N ARG A 11 -0.43 -43.93 -4.67
CA ARG A 11 0.87 -43.82 -3.98
C ARG A 11 0.80 -44.19 -2.50
N TYR A 12 -0.41 -44.34 -1.94
CA TYR A 12 -0.62 -44.77 -0.58
C TYR A 12 -0.23 -46.26 -0.43
N LYS A 13 0.82 -46.53 0.34
CA LYS A 13 1.23 -47.90 0.72
C LYS A 13 0.80 -48.11 2.17
N PRO A 14 -0.20 -48.96 2.45
CA PRO A 14 -0.60 -49.22 3.83
C PRO A 14 0.54 -49.94 4.55
N GLU A 15 1.12 -49.31 5.58
CA GLU A 15 2.22 -49.90 6.35
C GLU A 15 1.75 -50.88 7.44
N LYS A 16 0.45 -51.05 7.68
CA LYS A 16 -0.08 -52.00 8.67
C LYS A 16 -1.38 -52.65 8.24
N LYS A 17 -1.65 -53.86 8.75
CA LYS A 17 -2.88 -54.65 8.59
C LYS A 17 -4.09 -54.01 9.30
N GLU A 18 -4.39 -52.76 9.01
CA GLU A 18 -5.65 -52.13 9.40
C GLU A 18 -6.64 -52.22 8.24
N GLN A 19 -7.93 -52.27 8.57
CA GLN A 19 -9.00 -52.23 7.58
C GLN A 19 -8.78 -51.02 6.67
N VAL A 20 -8.56 -51.27 5.38
CA VAL A 20 -8.48 -50.20 4.38
C VAL A 20 -9.85 -49.52 4.34
N PRO A 21 -9.95 -48.21 4.60
CA PRO A 21 -11.22 -47.52 4.55
C PRO A 21 -11.83 -47.62 3.14
N SER A 22 -13.15 -47.54 3.04
CA SER A 22 -13.82 -47.58 1.76
C SER A 22 -13.39 -46.40 0.88
N PHE A 23 -13.55 -46.54 -0.45
CA PHE A 23 -13.22 -45.46 -1.38
C PHE A 23 -13.97 -44.16 -1.05
N ASP A 24 -15.23 -44.25 -0.65
CA ASP A 24 -16.05 -43.09 -0.28
C ASP A 24 -15.56 -42.41 1.01
N GLU A 25 -15.07 -43.19 1.99
CA GLU A 25 -14.44 -42.68 3.21
C GLU A 25 -13.11 -42.00 2.90
N LEU A 26 -12.23 -42.67 2.15
CA LEU A 26 -10.95 -42.10 1.70
C LEU A 26 -11.16 -40.84 0.87
N GLN A 27 -12.17 -40.82 0.01
CA GLN A 27 -12.49 -39.64 -0.79
C GLN A 27 -12.97 -38.49 0.10
N ARG A 28 -13.88 -38.72 1.06
CA ARG A 28 -14.35 -37.67 1.98
C ARG A 28 -13.25 -37.15 2.90
N GLU A 29 -12.44 -38.04 3.47
CA GLU A 29 -11.32 -37.68 4.34
C GLU A 29 -10.30 -36.86 3.55
N LEU A 30 -9.89 -37.34 2.37
CA LEU A 30 -8.94 -36.62 1.53
C LEU A 30 -9.50 -35.29 1.02
N GLU A 31 -10.80 -35.20 0.68
CA GLU A 31 -11.46 -33.94 0.36
C GLU A 31 -11.39 -32.96 1.53
N THR A 32 -11.63 -33.43 2.76
CA THR A 32 -11.57 -32.60 3.98
C THR A 32 -10.14 -32.13 4.25
N GLU A 33 -9.15 -33.02 4.21
CA GLU A 33 -7.74 -32.67 4.42
C GLU A 33 -7.23 -31.69 3.37
N ILE A 34 -7.62 -31.87 2.10
CA ILE A 34 -7.27 -30.93 1.03
C ILE A 34 -7.90 -29.56 1.31
N LEU A 35 -9.18 -29.49 1.68
CA LEU A 35 -9.86 -28.24 2.01
C LEU A 35 -9.21 -27.54 3.21
N GLU A 36 -8.84 -28.28 4.25
CA GLU A 36 -8.09 -27.74 5.39
C GLU A 36 -6.74 -27.19 4.97
N LEU A 37 -6.00 -27.91 4.12
CA LEU A 37 -4.71 -27.46 3.61
C LEU A 37 -4.86 -26.16 2.82
N PHE A 38 -5.88 -26.05 1.95
CA PHE A 38 -6.20 -24.82 1.25
C PHE A 38 -6.53 -23.68 2.22
N GLY A 39 -7.31 -23.95 3.26
CA GLY A 39 -7.59 -22.99 4.33
C GLY A 39 -6.32 -22.50 5.02
N ARG A 40 -5.43 -23.41 5.41
CA ARG A 40 -4.14 -23.09 6.05
C ARG A 40 -3.26 -22.25 5.12
N VAL A 41 -3.16 -22.61 3.84
CA VAL A 41 -2.38 -21.84 2.87
C VAL A 41 -2.99 -20.45 2.66
N ASN A 42 -4.31 -20.35 2.44
CA ASN A 42 -4.97 -19.06 2.22
C ASN A 42 -4.84 -18.09 3.41
N CYS A 43 -4.85 -18.60 4.65
CA CYS A 43 -4.78 -17.76 5.84
C CYS A 43 -3.36 -17.44 6.31
N ASN A 44 -2.35 -18.22 5.89
CA ASN A 44 -0.99 -18.14 6.48
C ASN A 44 0.13 -17.98 5.45
N ALA A 45 -0.18 -18.01 4.16
CA ALA A 45 0.82 -17.76 3.13
C ALA A 45 1.16 -16.27 3.05
N PHE A 46 2.44 -15.99 2.84
CA PHE A 46 2.94 -14.64 2.61
C PHE A 46 3.22 -14.44 1.13
N SER A 47 2.81 -13.30 0.59
CA SER A 47 3.27 -12.86 -0.73
C SER A 47 4.76 -12.54 -0.64
N VAL A 48 5.57 -13.27 -1.39
CA VAL A 48 7.00 -13.00 -1.51
C VAL A 48 7.18 -11.99 -2.62
N ALA A 49 7.84 -10.88 -2.32
CA ALA A 49 8.10 -9.80 -3.26
C ALA A 49 9.56 -9.79 -3.72
N ASN A 50 9.80 -9.27 -4.92
CA ASN A 50 11.14 -8.98 -5.39
C ASN A 50 11.74 -7.78 -4.63
N ASP A 51 12.96 -7.90 -4.12
CA ASP A 51 13.60 -6.87 -3.28
C ASP A 51 13.85 -5.54 -4.01
N VAL A 52 13.85 -5.53 -5.35
CA VAL A 52 14.08 -4.33 -6.17
C VAL A 52 12.76 -3.70 -6.61
N THR A 53 11.84 -4.49 -7.14
CA THR A 53 10.59 -3.98 -7.74
C THR A 53 9.39 -4.01 -6.80
N ASN A 54 9.53 -4.67 -5.65
CA ASN A 54 8.43 -4.99 -4.72
C ASN A 54 7.26 -5.76 -5.37
N ALA A 55 7.46 -6.29 -6.58
CA ALA A 55 6.45 -7.06 -7.29
C ALA A 55 6.34 -8.45 -6.68
N ALA A 56 5.12 -8.97 -6.54
CA ALA A 56 4.88 -10.33 -6.07
C ALA A 56 5.51 -11.34 -7.06
N VAL A 57 6.40 -12.19 -6.55
CA VAL A 57 7.07 -13.26 -7.31
C VAL A 57 6.55 -14.65 -6.95
N GLY A 58 5.80 -14.78 -5.85
CA GLY A 58 5.20 -16.03 -5.44
C GLY A 58 4.59 -15.95 -4.05
N ILE A 59 4.24 -17.12 -3.50
CA ILE A 59 3.79 -17.27 -2.12
C ILE A 59 4.72 -18.19 -1.35
N GLY A 60 4.94 -17.90 -0.07
CA GLY A 60 5.75 -18.69 0.84
C GLY A 60 5.02 -19.01 2.12
N MET A 61 5.25 -20.20 2.66
CA MET A 61 4.74 -20.62 3.96
C MET A 61 5.84 -20.47 5.01
N PHE A 62 5.60 -19.64 6.01
CA PHE A 62 6.54 -19.36 7.09
C PHE A 62 5.82 -19.58 8.43
N PRO A 63 5.82 -20.80 8.99
CA PRO A 63 5.03 -21.13 10.17
C PRO A 63 5.26 -20.20 11.36
N GLU A 64 6.52 -19.81 11.62
CA GLU A 64 6.87 -18.85 12.68
C GLU A 64 6.40 -17.43 12.37
N GLY A 65 6.46 -17.02 11.09
CA GLY A 65 5.94 -15.73 10.64
C GLY A 65 4.41 -15.64 10.72
N ALA A 66 3.72 -16.75 10.49
CA ALA A 66 2.26 -16.85 10.58
C ALA A 66 1.71 -16.71 12.00
N LEU A 67 2.57 -16.72 13.03
CA LEU A 67 2.17 -16.47 14.42
C LEU A 67 1.93 -14.98 14.74
N PHE A 68 2.45 -14.06 13.90
CA PHE A 68 2.29 -12.63 14.14
C PHE A 68 0.86 -12.21 13.82
N ASN A 69 0.15 -11.66 14.79
CA ASN A 69 -1.19 -11.11 14.58
C ASN A 69 -1.16 -9.79 13.78
N HIS A 70 -2.34 -9.41 13.31
CA HIS A 70 -2.54 -8.18 12.57
C HIS A 70 -2.71 -6.95 13.47
N ASP A 71 -2.09 -5.84 13.09
CA ASP A 71 -2.50 -4.49 13.51
C ASP A 71 -2.46 -3.51 12.32
N CYS A 72 -3.35 -2.50 12.29
CA CYS A 72 -3.33 -1.42 11.28
C CYS A 72 -2.35 -0.29 11.64
N ASP A 73 -1.69 -0.35 12.79
CA ASP A 73 -0.52 0.42 13.21
C ASP A 73 0.57 -0.54 13.76
N PRO A 74 1.11 -1.41 12.89
CA PRO A 74 1.98 -2.51 13.31
C PRO A 74 3.32 -1.99 13.86
N ASN A 75 3.92 -2.75 14.76
CA ASN A 75 5.29 -2.50 15.24
C ASN A 75 6.36 -3.30 14.49
N CYS A 76 5.96 -4.25 13.64
CA CYS A 76 6.86 -5.03 12.82
C CYS A 76 6.53 -4.93 11.33
N VAL A 77 7.56 -5.05 10.49
CA VAL A 77 7.44 -5.24 9.04
C VAL A 77 8.19 -6.50 8.63
N VAL A 78 7.65 -7.20 7.63
CA VAL A 78 8.29 -8.39 7.05
C VAL A 78 9.11 -8.00 5.84
N SER A 79 10.31 -8.56 5.72
CA SER A 79 11.08 -8.57 4.47
C SER A 79 11.50 -9.98 4.14
N PHE A 80 11.92 -10.20 2.89
CA PHE A 80 12.47 -11.47 2.45
C PHE A 80 13.93 -11.27 2.04
N ASN A 81 14.72 -12.32 2.19
CA ASN A 81 16.02 -12.45 1.57
C ASN A 81 16.05 -13.84 0.93
N GLU A 82 15.77 -13.88 -0.37
CA GLU A 82 15.47 -15.12 -1.10
C GLU A 82 14.31 -15.92 -0.47
N ARG A 83 14.64 -16.97 0.31
CA ARG A 83 13.68 -17.85 1.00
C ARG A 83 13.67 -17.65 2.51
N GLU A 84 14.44 -16.70 3.02
CA GLU A 84 14.51 -16.36 4.43
C GLU A 84 13.54 -15.21 4.72
N MET A 85 12.59 -15.42 5.63
CA MET A 85 11.74 -14.36 6.16
C MET A 85 12.46 -13.64 7.29
N ARG A 86 12.47 -12.31 7.26
CA ARG A 86 12.99 -11.46 8.33
C ARG A 86 11.89 -10.54 8.82
N VAL A 87 11.83 -10.35 10.14
CA VAL A 87 10.88 -9.45 10.78
C VAL A 87 11.66 -8.34 11.47
N HIS A 88 11.32 -7.09 11.14
CA HIS A 88 12.01 -5.90 11.63
C HIS A 88 11.07 -5.05 12.44
N VAL A 89 11.54 -4.60 13.60
CA VAL A 89 10.80 -3.65 14.44
C VAL A 89 10.92 -2.25 13.83
N VAL A 90 9.79 -1.55 13.64
CA VAL A 90 9.69 -0.26 12.93
C VAL A 90 9.35 0.92 13.85
N ARG A 91 9.19 0.67 15.15
CA ARG A 91 9.06 1.68 16.22
C ARG A 91 9.48 1.08 17.55
N ASP A 92 9.65 1.90 18.58
CA ASP A 92 9.91 1.37 19.93
C ASP A 92 8.76 0.46 20.38
N VAL A 93 9.12 -0.65 21.04
CA VAL A 93 8.21 -1.69 21.55
C VAL A 93 8.48 -1.88 23.04
N GLU A 94 7.44 -1.81 23.85
CA GLU A 94 7.56 -1.99 25.30
C GLU A 94 7.69 -3.48 25.67
N VAL A 95 8.30 -3.77 26.82
CA VAL A 95 8.40 -5.15 27.32
C VAL A 95 7.00 -5.69 27.58
N GLY A 96 6.67 -6.80 26.93
CA GLY A 96 5.34 -7.43 27.02
C GLY A 96 4.32 -6.90 26.02
N GLU A 97 4.67 -5.91 25.20
CA GLU A 97 3.88 -5.52 24.04
C GLU A 97 3.92 -6.63 22.97
N GLU A 98 2.77 -6.95 22.39
CA GLU A 98 2.67 -7.93 21.31
C GLU A 98 3.34 -7.43 20.03
N LEU A 99 4.06 -8.30 19.34
CA LEU A 99 4.62 -7.99 18.02
C LEU A 99 3.57 -8.28 16.94
N THR A 100 3.29 -7.28 16.11
CA THR A 100 2.23 -7.34 15.09
C THR A 100 2.72 -6.88 13.73
N VAL A 101 2.14 -7.44 12.67
CA VAL A 101 2.40 -7.07 11.28
C VAL A 101 1.11 -6.59 10.60
N SER A 102 1.20 -5.95 9.43
CA SER A 102 -0.01 -5.69 8.64
C SER A 102 -0.30 -6.84 7.68
N TYR A 103 -1.55 -7.28 7.61
CA TYR A 103 -2.02 -8.28 6.63
C TYR A 103 -2.58 -7.62 5.37
N VAL A 104 -2.82 -6.30 5.44
CA VAL A 104 -3.46 -5.50 4.39
C VAL A 104 -2.63 -4.25 4.12
N GLU A 105 -2.94 -3.55 3.03
CA GLU A 105 -2.32 -2.25 2.75
C GLU A 105 -2.73 -1.21 3.81
N LEU A 106 -1.72 -0.56 4.42
CA LEU A 106 -1.92 0.40 5.51
C LEU A 106 -2.55 1.70 5.02
N MET A 107 -2.33 2.04 3.75
CA MET A 107 -2.84 3.22 3.05
C MET A 107 -4.24 2.99 2.44
N GLN A 108 -5.14 2.32 3.17
CA GLN A 108 -6.56 2.19 2.84
C GLN A 108 -7.41 2.79 3.97
N SER A 109 -8.68 3.13 3.72
CA SER A 109 -9.61 3.56 4.78
C SER A 109 -9.96 2.42 5.74
N THR A 110 -10.40 2.74 6.95
CA THR A 110 -10.75 1.77 7.98
C THR A 110 -11.83 0.81 7.51
N LYS A 111 -12.81 1.33 6.74
CA LYS A 111 -13.84 0.52 6.10
C LYS A 111 -13.24 -0.50 5.12
N ALA A 112 -12.30 -0.07 4.26
CA ALA A 112 -11.65 -0.95 3.30
C ALA A 112 -10.78 -2.02 4.00
N ARG A 113 -9.92 -1.61 4.95
CA ARG A 113 -9.07 -2.54 5.71
C ARG A 113 -9.90 -3.59 6.44
N ARG A 114 -10.95 -3.19 7.17
CA ARG A 114 -11.81 -4.14 7.88
C ARG A 114 -12.59 -5.06 6.95
N LYS A 115 -13.02 -4.56 5.79
CA LYS A 115 -13.67 -5.40 4.78
C LYS A 115 -12.71 -6.48 4.28
N GLU A 116 -11.49 -6.09 3.87
CA GLU A 116 -10.47 -7.02 3.36
C GLU A 116 -10.09 -8.08 4.41
N LEU A 117 -9.88 -7.66 5.66
CA LEU A 117 -9.58 -8.56 6.78
C LEU A 117 -10.73 -9.54 7.05
N LYS A 118 -11.98 -9.08 6.98
CA LYS A 118 -13.14 -9.94 7.19
C LYS A 118 -13.33 -10.96 6.06
N GLU A 119 -13.09 -10.54 4.81
CA GLU A 119 -13.23 -11.39 3.63
C GLU A 119 -12.10 -12.43 3.51
N SER A 120 -10.88 -12.05 3.91
CA SER A 120 -9.68 -12.88 3.71
C SER A 120 -9.25 -13.65 4.96
N TYR A 121 -9.47 -13.10 6.15
CA TYR A 121 -9.00 -13.64 7.43
C TYR A 121 -10.13 -13.85 8.46
N PHE A 122 -11.38 -13.56 8.09
CA PHE A 122 -12.57 -13.90 8.86
C PHE A 122 -12.65 -13.27 10.27
N PHE A 123 -12.02 -12.11 10.47
CA PHE A 123 -12.12 -11.35 11.72
C PHE A 123 -12.41 -9.86 11.50
N ASP A 124 -12.90 -9.21 12.55
CA ASP A 124 -13.15 -7.78 12.61
C ASP A 124 -12.00 -7.11 13.38
N CYS A 125 -11.19 -6.26 12.73
CA CYS A 125 -10.02 -5.66 13.38
C CYS A 125 -10.38 -4.62 14.45
N GLU A 126 -9.89 -4.83 15.67
CA GLU A 126 -10.17 -4.01 16.86
C GLU A 126 -8.97 -3.19 17.34
N CYS A 127 -7.94 -3.01 16.51
CA CYS A 127 -6.79 -2.19 16.87
C CYS A 127 -7.18 -0.73 17.18
N LYS A 128 -6.30 -0.01 17.89
CA LYS A 128 -6.52 1.39 18.32
C LYS A 128 -6.93 2.29 17.15
N ARG A 129 -6.27 2.15 15.99
CA ARG A 129 -6.56 2.93 14.78
C ARG A 129 -7.98 2.68 14.25
N CYS A 130 -8.40 1.41 14.17
CA CYS A 130 -9.74 1.05 13.73
C CYS A 130 -10.82 1.48 14.73
N GLN A 131 -10.59 1.29 16.03
CA GLN A 131 -11.53 1.68 17.09
C GLN A 131 -11.71 3.21 17.16
N ALA A 132 -10.62 3.98 17.06
CA ALA A 132 -10.69 5.43 17.07
C ALA A 132 -11.50 5.98 15.88
N ALA A 133 -11.35 5.39 14.68
CA ALA A 133 -12.15 5.75 13.51
C ALA A 133 -13.64 5.43 13.71
N ILE A 134 -13.98 4.23 14.22
CA ILE A 134 -15.37 3.80 14.47
C ILE A 134 -16.04 4.67 15.53
N ALA A 135 -15.31 5.04 16.58
CA ALA A 135 -15.80 5.90 17.65
C ALA A 135 -15.94 7.38 17.24
N GLY A 136 -15.61 7.74 15.98
CA GLY A 136 -15.60 9.14 15.53
C GLY A 136 -14.53 10.00 16.20
N GLN A 137 -13.54 9.36 16.84
CA GLN A 137 -12.41 10.03 17.51
C GLN A 137 -11.30 10.37 16.51
N MET A 138 -11.21 9.64 15.39
CA MET A 138 -10.37 9.96 14.24
C MET A 138 -11.22 10.24 13.01
N ASN A 139 -11.49 11.52 12.76
CA ASN A 139 -12.20 12.00 11.56
C ASN A 139 -11.30 12.06 10.32
N GLU A 140 -10.02 11.71 10.45
CA GLU A 140 -9.03 11.84 9.39
C GLU A 140 -9.12 10.71 8.35
N ASP A 141 -9.76 9.58 8.69
CA ASP A 141 -9.94 8.44 7.77
C ASP A 141 -10.72 8.85 6.51
N TRP A 142 -11.57 9.89 6.61
CA TRP A 142 -12.27 10.52 5.48
C TRP A 142 -11.33 11.03 4.38
N TYR A 143 -10.09 11.37 4.72
CA TYR A 143 -9.14 11.88 3.74
C TYR A 143 -8.62 10.78 2.81
N LEU A 144 -8.61 9.52 3.26
CA LEU A 144 -7.96 8.42 2.55
C LEU A 144 -8.70 8.08 1.25
N ASP A 145 -10.03 8.15 1.25
CA ASP A 145 -10.90 7.90 0.10
C ASP A 145 -11.76 9.11 -0.31
N GLY A 146 -11.65 10.24 0.40
CA GLY A 146 -12.44 11.44 0.17
C GLY A 146 -11.91 12.38 -0.92
N PHE A 147 -12.78 13.30 -1.32
CA PHE A 147 -12.53 14.33 -2.33
C PHE A 147 -12.39 15.70 -1.68
N GLN A 148 -11.61 16.59 -2.28
CA GLN A 148 -11.49 17.98 -1.86
C GLN A 148 -12.80 18.74 -2.06
N CYS A 149 -13.22 19.48 -1.02
CA CYS A 149 -14.37 20.35 -1.09
C CYS A 149 -14.14 21.54 -2.02
N SER A 150 -15.20 21.95 -2.73
CA SER A 150 -15.21 23.11 -3.63
C SER A 150 -15.56 24.43 -2.96
N SER A 151 -16.04 24.41 -1.71
CA SER A 151 -16.38 25.64 -0.98
C SER A 151 -15.13 26.43 -0.61
N LYS A 152 -15.20 27.76 -0.79
CA LYS A 152 -14.18 28.70 -0.32
C LYS A 152 -13.96 28.64 1.19
N ASP A 153 -15.01 28.34 1.96
CA ASP A 153 -14.93 28.19 3.42
C ASP A 153 -14.03 27.02 3.87
N CYS A 154 -13.74 26.09 2.95
CA CYS A 154 -12.95 24.90 3.19
C CYS A 154 -11.53 24.97 2.62
N GLU A 155 -11.18 26.02 1.86
CA GLU A 155 -9.91 26.12 1.13
C GLU A 155 -8.71 26.13 2.08
N SER A 156 -8.77 26.93 3.15
CA SER A 156 -7.70 27.04 4.15
C SER A 156 -7.61 25.84 5.10
N PHE A 157 -8.62 24.98 5.08
CA PHE A 157 -8.88 24.03 6.16
C PHE A 157 -8.98 22.57 5.70
N GLY A 158 -8.86 22.32 4.39
CA GLY A 158 -8.92 20.97 3.84
C GLY A 158 -10.27 20.30 4.05
N GLY A 159 -11.36 20.95 3.62
CA GLY A 159 -12.68 20.30 3.63
C GLY A 159 -12.70 19.06 2.75
N VAL A 160 -13.31 17.99 3.26
CA VAL A 160 -13.37 16.68 2.59
C VAL A 160 -14.81 16.25 2.34
N VAL A 161 -15.09 15.87 1.11
CA VAL A 161 -16.35 15.30 0.63
C VAL A 161 -16.21 13.78 0.67
N VAL A 162 -17.14 13.13 1.35
CA VAL A 162 -17.20 11.66 1.48
C VAL A 162 -18.50 11.17 0.87
N MET A 163 -18.47 10.02 0.21
CA MET A 163 -19.67 9.33 -0.27
C MET A 163 -20.19 8.38 0.81
N ASP A 164 -21.33 8.71 1.40
CA ASP A 164 -22.04 7.85 2.33
C ASP A 164 -23.21 7.16 1.62
N THR A 165 -23.55 5.95 2.05
CA THR A 165 -24.78 5.27 1.61
C THR A 165 -25.97 5.88 2.35
N SER A 166 -26.99 6.32 1.61
CA SER A 166 -28.25 6.81 2.18
C SER A 166 -29.20 5.67 2.55
N PHE A 167 -30.21 5.98 3.35
CA PHE A 167 -31.20 5.01 3.84
C PHE A 167 -32.02 4.35 2.73
N ASP A 168 -32.16 5.00 1.58
CA ASP A 168 -32.85 4.50 0.38
C ASP A 168 -31.94 3.68 -0.55
N GLY A 169 -30.68 3.43 -0.15
CA GLY A 169 -29.70 2.71 -0.97
C GLY A 169 -28.99 3.58 -2.01
N GLY A 170 -29.26 4.89 -2.04
CA GLY A 170 -28.50 5.87 -2.83
C GLY A 170 -27.14 6.20 -2.22
N PHE A 171 -26.40 7.09 -2.90
CA PHE A 171 -25.16 7.67 -2.36
C PHE A 171 -25.34 9.18 -2.18
N VAL A 172 -24.96 9.68 -1.01
CA VAL A 172 -24.89 11.11 -0.72
C VAL A 172 -23.43 11.50 -0.58
N ALA A 173 -22.94 12.33 -1.49
CA ALA A 173 -21.62 12.92 -1.40
C ALA A 173 -21.72 14.32 -0.77
N SER A 174 -21.18 14.49 0.44
CA SER A 174 -21.21 15.79 1.12
C SER A 174 -19.94 16.08 1.89
N CYS A 175 -19.61 17.36 1.99
CA CYS A 175 -18.47 17.82 2.77
C CYS A 175 -18.74 17.61 4.27
N LYS A 176 -17.88 16.85 4.95
CA LYS A 176 -17.99 16.59 6.39
C LYS A 176 -17.77 17.83 7.26
N ARG A 177 -17.33 18.94 6.68
CA ARG A 177 -17.10 20.22 7.36
C ARG A 177 -18.19 21.26 7.11
N CYS A 178 -18.45 21.61 5.85
CA CYS A 178 -19.40 22.66 5.50
C CYS A 178 -20.75 22.15 5.01
N GLY A 179 -20.92 20.82 4.86
CA GLY A 179 -22.16 20.22 4.38
C GLY A 179 -22.46 20.41 2.90
N VAL A 180 -21.60 21.13 2.15
CA VAL A 180 -21.78 21.31 0.70
C VAL A 180 -21.83 19.96 0.01
N ALA A 181 -22.92 19.72 -0.70
CA ALA A 181 -23.16 18.51 -1.46
C ALA A 181 -22.38 18.53 -2.79
N ARG A 182 -22.05 17.33 -3.27
CA ARG A 182 -21.50 17.07 -4.59
C ARG A 182 -22.35 16.01 -5.27
N SER A 183 -22.47 16.05 -6.61
CA SER A 183 -23.21 15.01 -7.32
C SER A 183 -22.47 13.68 -7.21
N SER A 184 -23.16 12.67 -6.69
CA SER A 184 -22.67 11.29 -6.64
C SER A 184 -22.58 10.70 -8.04
N GLU A 185 -23.49 11.07 -8.95
CA GLU A 185 -23.50 10.63 -10.34
C GLU A 185 -22.26 11.13 -11.10
N GLU A 186 -21.88 12.38 -10.90
CA GLU A 186 -20.68 12.99 -11.46
C GLU A 186 -19.41 12.28 -10.96
N ILE A 187 -19.30 12.05 -9.65
CA ILE A 187 -18.19 11.29 -9.06
C ILE A 187 -18.09 9.92 -9.72
N LEU A 188 -19.19 9.15 -9.75
CA LEU A 188 -19.23 7.81 -10.32
C LEU A 188 -18.90 7.81 -11.83
N ALA A 189 -19.24 8.87 -12.57
CA ALA A 189 -18.88 9.00 -13.98
C ALA A 189 -17.37 9.14 -14.17
N TYR A 190 -16.71 10.01 -13.39
CA TYR A 190 -15.26 10.17 -13.46
C TYR A 190 -14.49 8.97 -12.92
N GLU A 191 -15.03 8.25 -11.92
CA GLU A 191 -14.45 6.98 -11.47
C GLU A 191 -14.39 5.96 -12.61
N ARG A 192 -15.52 5.77 -13.33
CA ARG A 192 -15.56 4.90 -14.52
C ARG A 192 -14.61 5.35 -15.62
N GLU A 193 -14.44 6.66 -15.79
CA GLU A 193 -13.50 7.20 -16.77
C GLU A 193 -12.06 6.82 -16.42
N ILE A 194 -11.62 7.00 -15.16
CA ILE A 194 -10.28 6.58 -14.70
C ILE A 194 -10.08 5.08 -14.86
N GLU A 195 -11.06 4.27 -14.48
CA GLU A 195 -11.01 2.81 -14.61
C GLU A 195 -10.89 2.40 -16.08
N SER A 196 -11.58 3.09 -16.99
CA SER A 196 -11.49 2.80 -18.43
C SER A 196 -10.08 3.02 -18.98
N LEU A 197 -9.27 3.90 -18.38
CA LEU A 197 -7.89 4.12 -18.82
C LEU A 197 -6.98 2.92 -18.51
N ASP A 198 -7.40 1.98 -17.68
CA ASP A 198 -6.64 0.76 -17.42
C ASP A 198 -6.62 -0.24 -18.57
N VAL A 199 -7.51 -0.07 -19.54
CA VAL A 199 -7.61 -0.91 -20.73
C VAL A 199 -7.67 -0.03 -21.98
N PRO A 200 -6.79 -0.20 -22.99
CA PRO A 200 -5.77 -1.24 -23.14
C PRO A 200 -4.48 -0.95 -22.36
N LYS A 201 -3.59 -1.96 -22.30
CA LYS A 201 -2.22 -1.76 -21.83
C LYS A 201 -1.49 -0.81 -22.80
N ALA A 202 -0.64 0.05 -22.27
CA ALA A 202 0.18 0.92 -23.10
C ALA A 202 1.31 0.12 -23.75
N ASP A 203 1.44 0.25 -25.07
CA ASP A 203 2.44 -0.46 -25.87
C ASP A 203 3.73 0.37 -26.08
N SER A 204 3.78 1.60 -25.57
CA SER A 204 4.97 2.47 -25.62
C SER A 204 5.04 3.41 -24.41
N GLU A 205 6.24 3.94 -24.13
CA GLU A 205 6.45 4.95 -23.07
C GLU A 205 5.60 6.21 -23.30
N ALA A 206 5.46 6.67 -24.56
CA ALA A 206 4.65 7.83 -24.90
C ALA A 206 3.16 7.63 -24.57
N MET A 207 2.60 6.47 -24.92
CA MET A 207 1.21 6.14 -24.57
C MET A 207 1.02 5.98 -23.06
N MET A 208 2.01 5.42 -22.36
CA MET A 208 1.97 5.31 -20.90
C MET A 208 1.97 6.69 -20.25
N TRP A 209 2.78 7.61 -20.76
CA TRP A 209 2.83 8.98 -20.30
C TRP A 209 1.50 9.71 -20.51
N GLU A 210 0.91 9.64 -21.70
CA GLU A 210 -0.41 10.22 -21.99
C GLU A 210 -1.49 9.67 -21.04
N LYS A 211 -1.47 8.37 -20.79
CA LYS A 211 -2.36 7.71 -19.82
C LYS A 211 -2.18 8.27 -18.41
N TYR A 212 -0.94 8.42 -17.95
CA TYR A 212 -0.65 9.00 -16.63
C TYR A 212 -1.09 10.45 -16.52
N GLN A 213 -0.83 11.28 -17.54
CA GLN A 213 -1.28 12.66 -17.59
C GLN A 213 -2.81 12.73 -17.49
N ARG A 214 -3.52 11.89 -18.25
CA ARG A 214 -4.99 11.86 -18.22
C ARG A 214 -5.52 11.40 -16.88
N LYS A 215 -4.95 10.35 -16.28
CA LYS A 215 -5.31 9.88 -14.93
C LYS A 215 -5.09 10.97 -13.88
N TRP A 216 -3.96 11.67 -13.95
CA TRP A 216 -3.63 12.75 -13.02
C TRP A 216 -4.60 13.92 -13.15
N GLU A 217 -4.90 14.32 -14.38
CA GLU A 217 -5.89 15.36 -14.67
C GLU A 217 -7.24 14.98 -14.06
N ILE A 218 -7.81 13.83 -14.43
CA ILE A 218 -9.10 13.35 -13.90
C ILE A 218 -9.07 13.29 -12.38
N GLY A 219 -8.03 12.73 -11.79
CA GLY A 219 -7.89 12.62 -10.34
C GLY A 219 -7.90 13.97 -9.64
N MET A 220 -7.06 14.92 -10.08
CA MET A 220 -6.85 16.18 -9.36
C MET A 220 -7.88 17.26 -9.71
N ASN A 221 -8.35 17.31 -10.95
CA ASN A 221 -9.18 18.41 -11.44
C ASN A 221 -10.67 18.04 -11.48
N GLN A 222 -11.01 16.89 -12.06
CA GLN A 222 -12.39 16.44 -12.22
C GLN A 222 -12.90 15.79 -10.93
N LEU A 223 -12.28 14.68 -10.50
CA LEU A 223 -12.58 14.03 -9.22
C LEU A 223 -12.17 14.91 -8.04
N ARG A 224 -11.17 15.77 -8.18
CA ARG A 224 -10.65 16.55 -7.05
C ARG A 224 -10.35 15.67 -5.85
N LEU A 225 -9.56 14.62 -6.04
CA LEU A 225 -9.11 13.79 -4.91
C LEU A 225 -8.50 14.69 -3.84
N HIS A 226 -8.81 14.43 -2.57
CA HIS A 226 -8.24 15.23 -1.49
C HIS A 226 -6.71 15.06 -1.49
N PRO A 227 -5.89 16.09 -1.21
CA PRO A 227 -4.41 15.95 -1.23
C PRO A 227 -3.84 14.86 -0.30
N ARG A 228 -4.64 14.42 0.68
CA ARG A 228 -4.34 13.33 1.64
C ARG A 228 -4.96 11.97 1.26
N ASN A 229 -5.44 11.85 0.01
CA ASN A 229 -6.06 10.64 -0.51
C ASN A 229 -5.00 9.64 -0.98
N THR A 230 -5.23 8.37 -0.72
CA THR A 230 -4.24 7.32 -0.97
C THR A 230 -4.05 7.04 -2.45
N ARG A 231 -5.06 7.35 -3.27
CA ARG A 231 -4.97 7.29 -4.74
C ARG A 231 -4.09 8.41 -5.30
N VAL A 232 -4.02 9.57 -4.65
CA VAL A 232 -3.02 10.62 -4.99
C VAL A 232 -1.63 10.04 -4.78
N ALA A 233 -1.41 9.40 -3.63
CA ALA A 233 -0.12 8.79 -3.31
C ALA A 233 0.28 7.72 -4.33
N ALA A 234 -0.61 6.77 -4.62
CA ALA A 234 -0.36 5.69 -5.57
C ALA A 234 -0.06 6.23 -6.97
N LEU A 235 -0.91 7.12 -7.50
CA LEU A 235 -0.71 7.68 -8.83
C LEU A 235 0.55 8.55 -8.91
N ALA A 236 0.83 9.34 -7.88
CA ALA A 236 2.05 10.14 -7.83
C ALA A 236 3.31 9.27 -7.78
N ARG A 237 3.29 8.15 -7.03
CA ARG A 237 4.38 7.18 -7.01
C ARG A 237 4.62 6.57 -8.39
N ASP A 238 3.56 6.10 -9.04
CA ASP A 238 3.63 5.46 -10.35
C ASP A 238 4.21 6.42 -11.41
N ILE A 239 3.73 7.67 -11.39
CA ILE A 239 4.23 8.73 -12.28
C ILE A 239 5.68 9.09 -11.96
N GLY A 240 6.01 9.30 -10.68
CA GLY A 240 7.35 9.65 -10.24
C GLY A 240 8.38 8.60 -10.65
N ASN A 241 8.08 7.31 -10.43
CA ASN A 241 8.96 6.21 -10.85
C ASN A 241 9.09 6.12 -12.37
N PHE A 242 7.98 6.24 -13.10
CA PHE A 242 8.01 6.28 -14.58
C PHE A 242 8.90 7.41 -15.11
N LEU A 243 8.87 8.59 -14.49
CA LEU A 243 9.70 9.73 -14.87
C LEU A 243 11.18 9.59 -14.47
N LEU A 244 11.50 8.77 -13.46
CA LEU A 244 12.89 8.43 -13.13
C LEU A 244 13.48 7.44 -14.14
N ASP A 245 12.67 6.50 -14.62
CA ASP A 245 13.12 5.47 -15.56
C ASP A 245 13.26 6.01 -16.99
N THR A 246 12.45 7.02 -17.35
CA THR A 246 12.53 7.69 -18.65
C THR A 246 13.51 8.88 -18.59
N THR A 247 14.58 8.82 -19.37
CA THR A 247 15.76 9.74 -19.30
C THR A 247 15.48 11.22 -19.66
N SER A 248 14.22 11.65 -19.72
CA SER A 248 13.79 12.93 -20.29
C SER A 248 13.23 13.93 -19.28
N SER A 249 13.02 13.57 -18.00
CA SER A 249 12.36 14.50 -17.04
C SER A 249 12.53 14.23 -15.54
N GLU A 250 13.76 13.99 -15.07
CA GLU A 250 14.04 13.80 -13.62
C GLU A 250 13.50 14.94 -12.73
N LEU A 251 13.56 16.20 -13.19
CA LEU A 251 13.06 17.35 -12.41
C LEU A 251 11.53 17.36 -12.24
N HIS A 252 10.79 16.75 -13.17
CA HIS A 252 9.34 16.63 -13.07
C HIS A 252 8.92 15.52 -12.11
N ALA A 253 9.78 14.54 -11.81
CA ALA A 253 9.46 13.47 -10.85
C ALA A 253 9.33 14.01 -9.42
N LEU A 254 10.10 15.06 -9.06
CA LEU A 254 10.14 15.62 -7.72
C LEU A 254 8.76 16.09 -7.22
N GLN A 255 7.97 16.75 -8.07
CA GLN A 255 6.65 17.24 -7.67
C GLN A 255 5.70 16.09 -7.28
N PHE A 256 5.82 14.95 -7.96
CA PHE A 256 4.98 13.78 -7.70
C PHE A 256 5.41 13.09 -6.40
N PHE A 257 6.71 12.91 -6.16
CA PHE A 257 7.17 12.37 -4.87
C PHE A 257 6.82 13.29 -3.69
N LEU A 258 6.83 14.61 -3.87
CA LEU A 258 6.34 15.55 -2.85
C LEU A 258 4.82 15.41 -2.62
N ALA A 259 4.04 15.21 -3.69
CA ALA A 259 2.61 14.95 -3.58
C ALA A 259 2.32 13.61 -2.88
N GLU A 260 3.09 12.56 -3.18
CA GLU A 260 3.03 11.28 -2.49
C GLU A 260 3.31 11.45 -1.00
N LEU A 261 4.41 12.13 -0.65
CA LEU A 261 4.79 12.35 0.74
C LEU A 261 3.69 13.08 1.52
N HIS A 262 3.18 14.18 0.96
CA HIS A 262 2.09 14.93 1.56
C HIS A 262 0.83 14.06 1.75
N ALA A 263 0.55 13.16 0.81
CA ALA A 263 -0.62 12.31 0.85
C ALA A 263 -0.56 11.25 1.98
N VAL A 264 0.63 10.78 2.36
CA VAL A 264 0.80 9.64 3.27
C VAL A 264 1.44 9.97 4.62
N GLU A 265 2.17 11.08 4.73
CA GLU A 265 3.03 11.35 5.91
C GLU A 265 2.25 11.51 7.22
N TRP A 266 0.99 11.92 7.13
CA TRP A 266 0.12 12.17 8.28
C TRP A 266 -0.39 10.88 8.92
N LEU A 267 -0.42 9.76 8.18
CA LEU A 267 -1.12 8.55 8.61
C LEU A 267 -0.31 7.74 9.62
N LEU A 268 0.99 7.56 9.36
CA LEU A 268 1.91 6.78 10.20
C LEU A 268 3.21 7.58 10.40
N PRO A 269 3.18 8.74 11.06
CA PRO A 269 4.32 9.66 11.11
C PRO A 269 5.51 9.12 11.92
N LYS A 270 5.26 8.18 12.84
CA LYS A 270 6.29 7.60 13.72
C LYS A 270 6.85 6.27 13.22
N THR A 271 6.21 5.66 12.24
CA THR A 271 6.54 4.30 11.79
C THR A 271 7.62 4.37 10.73
N LYS A 272 8.74 3.68 10.96
CA LYS A 272 9.88 3.66 10.06
C LYS A 272 9.69 2.63 8.95
N LEU A 273 8.67 2.84 8.13
CA LEU A 273 8.39 1.96 6.99
C LEU A 273 9.46 2.10 5.89
N PRO A 274 9.96 1.00 5.31
CA PRO A 274 10.96 1.05 4.24
C PRO A 274 10.55 1.93 3.06
N SER A 275 9.27 1.89 2.66
CA SER A 275 8.72 2.71 1.57
C SER A 275 8.83 4.21 1.85
N ARG A 276 8.65 4.63 3.11
CA ARG A 276 8.88 6.02 3.53
C ARG A 276 10.35 6.40 3.39
N GLY A 277 11.26 5.50 3.79
CA GLY A 277 12.70 5.70 3.61
C GLY A 277 13.08 5.92 2.14
N LEU A 278 12.52 5.11 1.24
CA LEU A 278 12.76 5.20 -0.20
C LEU A 278 12.27 6.53 -0.76
N LEU A 279 11.05 6.93 -0.40
CA LEU A 279 10.45 8.19 -0.84
C LEU A 279 11.29 9.39 -0.41
N HIS A 280 11.74 9.42 0.85
CA HIS A 280 12.63 10.45 1.35
C HIS A 280 13.99 10.44 0.62
N PHE A 281 14.53 9.26 0.30
CA PHE A 281 15.77 9.15 -0.47
C PHE A 281 15.60 9.72 -1.89
N GLN A 282 14.54 9.35 -2.60
CA GLN A 282 14.22 9.84 -3.94
C GLN A 282 14.08 11.37 -3.97
N ILE A 283 13.31 11.93 -3.03
CA ILE A 283 13.15 13.39 -2.89
C ILE A 283 14.49 14.06 -2.58
N GLY A 284 15.24 13.53 -1.62
CA GLY A 284 16.53 14.09 -1.21
C GLY A 284 17.55 14.10 -2.33
N LYS A 285 17.63 13.01 -3.10
CA LYS A 285 18.49 12.90 -4.28
C LYS A 285 18.11 13.94 -5.34
N LEU A 286 16.84 14.03 -5.72
CA LEU A 286 16.38 14.98 -6.75
C LEU A 286 16.61 16.44 -6.36
N LEU A 287 16.38 16.80 -5.09
CA LEU A 287 16.67 18.15 -4.58
C LEU A 287 18.17 18.48 -4.62
N PHE A 288 19.03 17.49 -4.34
CA PHE A 288 20.47 17.65 -4.41
C PHE A 288 20.96 17.80 -5.86
N ASP A 289 20.43 16.98 -6.76
CA ASP A 289 20.75 17.02 -8.19
C ASP A 289 20.28 18.35 -8.80
N GLU A 290 19.08 18.85 -8.47
CA GLU A 290 18.60 20.19 -8.86
C GLU A 290 19.53 21.31 -8.37
N ALA A 291 20.03 21.23 -7.12
CA ALA A 291 20.95 22.21 -6.58
C ALA A 291 22.36 22.14 -7.20
N SER A 292 22.76 20.96 -7.71
CA SER A 292 24.10 20.69 -8.24
C SER A 292 24.21 20.90 -9.76
N SER A 293 23.10 20.87 -10.48
CA SER A 293 23.05 20.86 -11.96
C SER A 293 23.37 22.20 -12.65
N GLY A 294 23.98 23.17 -11.94
CA GLY A 294 24.56 24.37 -12.55
C GLY A 294 23.57 25.33 -13.23
N VAL A 295 22.27 25.06 -13.14
CA VAL A 295 21.22 26.00 -13.54
C VAL A 295 21.41 27.27 -12.71
N SER A 296 21.28 28.46 -13.34
CA SER A 296 21.46 29.77 -12.70
C SER A 296 20.42 30.02 -11.61
N MET A 297 20.53 29.30 -10.49
CA MET A 297 19.79 29.52 -9.27
C MET A 297 20.53 30.56 -8.44
N LEU A 298 19.77 31.46 -7.83
CA LEU A 298 20.32 32.37 -6.83
C LEU A 298 20.98 31.56 -5.70
N PRO A 299 22.16 31.96 -5.18
CA PRO A 299 22.89 31.21 -4.16
C PRO A 299 22.05 30.87 -2.91
N VAL A 300 21.13 31.75 -2.52
CA VAL A 300 20.20 31.52 -1.40
C VAL A 300 19.26 30.35 -1.69
N LYS A 301 18.69 30.27 -2.89
CA LYS A 301 17.82 29.16 -3.30
C LYS A 301 18.58 27.85 -3.38
N GLN A 302 19.83 27.89 -3.84
CA GLN A 302 20.70 26.71 -3.89
C GLN A 302 20.99 26.18 -2.47
N ALA A 303 21.35 27.05 -1.53
CA ALA A 303 21.58 26.67 -0.14
C ALA A 303 20.32 26.08 0.52
N ASP A 304 19.14 26.67 0.25
CA ASP A 304 17.86 26.15 0.75
C ASP A 304 17.55 24.75 0.19
N ARG A 305 17.80 24.51 -1.10
CA ARG A 305 17.63 23.19 -1.73
C ARG A 305 18.55 22.15 -1.13
N VAL A 306 19.84 22.45 -0.95
CA VAL A 306 20.80 21.55 -0.29
C VAL A 306 20.37 21.22 1.14
N LYS A 307 19.88 22.22 1.89
CA LYS A 307 19.38 22.00 3.25
C LYS A 307 18.15 21.09 3.28
N GLN A 308 17.21 21.27 2.35
CA GLN A 308 16.05 20.38 2.20
C GLN A 308 16.49 18.96 1.81
N ALA A 309 17.38 18.82 0.84
CA ALA A 309 17.95 17.54 0.42
C ALA A 309 18.56 16.79 1.61
N ALA A 310 19.41 17.47 2.39
CA ALA A 310 20.04 16.89 3.57
C ALA A 310 19.01 16.39 4.60
N LYS A 311 17.94 17.17 4.85
CA LYS A 311 16.86 16.75 5.76
C LYS A 311 16.20 15.46 5.28
N HIS A 312 15.84 15.38 3.99
CA HIS A 312 15.21 14.17 3.44
C HIS A 312 16.15 12.97 3.46
N LEU A 313 17.44 13.14 3.11
CA LEU A 313 18.43 12.06 3.17
C LEU A 313 18.67 11.57 4.60
N GLN A 314 18.62 12.46 5.60
CA GLN A 314 18.69 12.08 7.02
C GLN A 314 17.48 11.25 7.45
N GLU A 315 16.26 11.64 7.03
CA GLU A 315 15.05 10.86 7.28
C GLU A 315 15.13 9.47 6.65
N ALA A 316 15.58 9.38 5.39
CA ALA A 316 15.80 8.10 4.71
C ALA A 316 16.80 7.22 5.46
N LEU A 317 17.94 7.80 5.88
CA LEU A 317 18.96 7.09 6.65
C LEU A 317 18.41 6.59 8.00
N SER A 318 17.54 7.37 8.65
CA SER A 318 16.94 6.99 9.94
C SER A 318 16.07 5.73 9.88
N VAL A 319 15.58 5.38 8.69
CA VAL A 319 14.82 4.16 8.38
C VAL A 319 15.78 3.02 8.03
N TYR A 320 16.71 3.23 7.10
CA TYR A 320 17.57 2.16 6.58
C TYR A 320 18.70 1.74 7.52
N VAL A 321 19.15 2.59 8.44
CA VAL A 321 20.16 2.19 9.46
C VAL A 321 19.61 1.17 10.45
N LEU A 322 18.28 1.13 10.64
CA LEU A 322 17.62 0.14 11.50
C LEU A 322 17.27 -1.18 10.79
N ILE A 323 17.40 -1.22 9.46
CA ILE A 323 17.11 -2.40 8.63
C ILE A 323 18.34 -2.68 7.77
N PRO A 324 19.39 -3.34 8.32
CA PRO A 324 20.71 -3.45 7.69
C PRO A 324 20.72 -4.15 6.32
N THR A 325 19.61 -4.78 5.92
CA THR A 325 19.54 -5.70 4.79
C THR A 325 19.18 -5.05 3.46
N PHE A 326 18.70 -3.79 3.43
CA PHE A 326 18.35 -3.12 2.16
C PHE A 326 19.56 -2.55 1.40
N LEU A 327 20.71 -2.36 2.05
CA LEU A 327 21.89 -1.73 1.44
C LEU A 327 22.87 -2.74 0.80
N SER A 328 22.60 -4.05 0.80
CA SER A 328 23.54 -5.04 0.27
C SER A 328 23.56 -5.18 -1.26
N CYS A 329 22.86 -4.33 -2.03
CA CYS A 329 22.77 -4.46 -3.49
C CYS A 329 23.46 -3.36 -4.32
N ARG A 330 24.39 -2.58 -3.75
CA ARG A 330 25.19 -1.60 -4.54
C ARG A 330 26.66 -1.45 -4.14
N GLN A 331 27.27 -2.47 -3.55
CA GLN A 331 28.74 -2.50 -3.45
C GLN A 331 29.30 -3.70 -4.20
N LEU A 332 30.24 -3.39 -5.11
CA LEU A 332 31.10 -4.27 -5.90
C LEU A 332 30.57 -4.70 -7.28
N VAL A 333 30.49 -3.74 -8.20
CA VAL A 333 31.09 -3.95 -9.54
C VAL A 333 31.88 -2.68 -9.87
N TYR A 334 33.21 -2.80 -9.79
CA TYR A 334 34.15 -1.96 -10.52
C TYR A 334 34.18 -2.39 -11.98
#